data_AF-A0A3E1DZ50-F1
#
_entry.id   AF-A0A3E1DZ50-F1
#
_cell.length_a   1.000
_cell.length_b   1.000
_cell.length_c   1.000
_cell.angle_alpha   90.00
_cell.angle_beta   90.00
_cell.angle_gamma   90.00
#
_symmetry.space_group_name_H-M   'P 1'
#
loop_
_entity.id
_entity.type
_entity.pdbx_description
1 polymer ?
#
loop_
_entity_poly.entity_id
_entity_poly.type
_entity_poly.pdbx_seq_one_letter_code
_entity_poly.pdbx_strand_id
1 'polypeptide(L)' 'MNITKLLTIASLAFSLFAAPVFAESCCEKAKAAGKDCAHPCCVEAKGKGEVCKKCNK' A
#
# COMPACT_ATOMS: atom_id res chain seq x y z
N MET A 1 -11.47 -36.17 23.44
CA MET A 1 -11.47 -34.79 22.87
C MET A 1 -10.12 -34.21 23.23
N ASN A 2 -9.17 -34.31 22.31
CA ASN A 2 -7.74 -34.32 22.64
C ASN A 2 -7.17 -32.92 22.39
N ILE A 3 -6.59 -32.33 23.43
CA ILE A 3 -6.03 -30.96 23.48
C ILE A 3 -4.98 -30.73 22.35
N THR A 4 -4.40 -31.79 21.81
CA THR A 4 -3.52 -31.78 20.64
C THR A 4 -4.18 -31.32 19.33
N LYS A 5 -5.51 -31.39 19.19
CA LYS A 5 -6.22 -30.85 18.02
C LYS A 5 -6.56 -29.36 18.15
N LEU A 6 -6.43 -28.77 19.35
CA LEU A 6 -6.72 -27.36 19.57
C LEU A 6 -5.53 -26.46 19.19
N LEU A 7 -4.31 -26.97 19.36
CA LEU A 7 -3.06 -26.25 19.11
C LEU A 7 -2.73 -26.08 17.62
N THR A 8 -3.20 -27.00 16.77
CA THR A 8 -3.00 -26.95 15.31
C THR A 8 -3.90 -25.95 14.58
N ILE A 9 -4.96 -25.46 15.22
CA ILE A 9 -5.89 -24.49 14.61
C ILE A 9 -5.44 -23.03 14.90
N ALA A 10 -4.60 -22.83 15.92
CA ALA A 10 -4.17 -21.50 16.35
C ALA A 10 -3.09 -20.85 15.46
N SER A 11 -2.41 -21.61 14.59
CA SER A 11 -1.27 -21.11 13.81
C SER A 11 -1.63 -20.53 12.43
N LEU A 12 -2.86 -20.71 11.94
CA LEU A 12 -3.27 -20.29 10.58
C LEU A 12 -4.09 -18.99 10.53
N ALA A 13 -4.40 -18.37 11.67
CA ALA A 13 -5.21 -17.15 11.72
C ALA A 13 -4.40 -15.85 11.87
N PHE A 14 -3.07 -15.92 12.01
CA PHE A 14 -2.26 -14.72 12.26
C PHE A 14 -1.73 -14.02 10.99
N SER A 15 -1.96 -14.58 9.80
CA SER A 15 -1.37 -14.07 8.55
C SER A 15 -2.29 -13.14 7.74
N LEU A 16 -3.49 -12.79 8.22
CA LEU A 16 -4.50 -12.08 7.41
C LEU A 16 -4.82 -10.63 7.80
N PHE A 17 -4.03 -9.99 8.67
CA PHE A 17 -4.30 -8.59 9.08
C PHE A 17 -3.14 -7.64 8.75
N ALA A 18 -2.79 -7.57 7.46
CA ALA A 18 -2.06 -6.42 6.92
C ALA A 18 -2.77 -5.95 5.64
N ALA A 19 -4.01 -5.47 5.80
CA ALA A 19 -4.66 -4.70 4.75
C ALA A 19 -3.87 -3.40 4.52
N PRO A 20 -3.56 -3.00 3.29
CA PRO A 20 -2.85 -1.75 3.05
C PRO A 20 -3.79 -0.61 3.43
N VAL A 21 -3.34 0.17 4.41
CA VAL A 21 -3.89 1.49 4.77
C VAL A 21 -4.06 2.29 3.48
N PHE A 22 -5.29 2.76 3.26
CA PHE A 22 -5.74 3.49 2.07
C PHE A 22 -4.68 4.48 1.56
N ALA A 23 -4.05 4.17 0.42
CA ALA A 23 -3.26 5.17 -0.29
C ALA A 23 -4.22 6.20 -0.90
N GLU A 24 -4.28 7.38 -0.30
CA GLU A 24 -5.24 8.45 -0.63
C GLU A 24 -4.92 9.10 -1.98
N SER A 25 -3.65 9.12 -2.39
CA SER A 25 -3.20 9.74 -3.63
C SER A 25 -2.65 8.75 -4.67
N CYS A 26 -2.72 9.13 -5.96
CA CYS A 26 -2.11 8.32 -7.03
C CYS A 26 -0.58 8.20 -6.88
N CYS A 27 0.05 9.21 -6.30
CA CYS A 27 1.48 9.24 -6.04
C CYS A 27 1.83 8.26 -4.86
N GLU A 28 0.99 8.14 -3.82
CA GLU A 28 1.15 7.10 -2.79
C GLU A 28 0.90 5.68 -3.30
N LYS A 29 -0.12 5.48 -4.15
CA LYS A 29 -0.37 4.17 -4.78
C LYS A 29 0.83 3.70 -5.61
N ALA A 30 1.43 4.61 -6.37
CA ALA A 30 2.62 4.32 -7.15
C ALA A 30 3.82 3.97 -6.24
N LYS A 31 4.03 4.75 -5.17
CA LYS A 31 5.08 4.49 -4.17
C LYS A 31 4.89 3.14 -3.47
N ALA A 32 3.67 2.79 -3.08
CA ALA A 32 3.35 1.49 -2.49
C ALA A 32 3.61 0.33 -3.47
N ALA A 33 3.42 0.58 -4.77
CA ALA A 33 3.77 -0.36 -5.83
C ALA A 33 5.28 -0.35 -6.21
N GLY A 34 6.11 0.46 -5.55
CA GLY A 34 7.53 0.61 -5.86
C GLY A 34 7.81 1.24 -7.23
N LYS A 35 6.85 2.00 -7.77
CA LYS A 35 6.91 2.61 -9.11
C LYS A 35 6.75 4.12 -9.04
N ASP A 36 7.25 4.79 -10.06
CA ASP A 36 6.94 6.20 -10.27
C ASP A 36 5.48 6.40 -10.67
N CYS A 37 4.88 7.50 -10.21
CA CYS A 37 3.51 7.82 -10.55
C CYS A 37 3.40 8.28 -12.01
N ALA A 38 2.73 7.48 -12.84
CA ALA A 38 2.50 7.78 -14.26
C ALA A 38 1.29 8.70 -14.50
N HIS A 39 0.62 9.17 -13.45
CA HIS A 39 -0.52 10.07 -13.60
C HIS A 39 -0.07 11.40 -14.22
N PRO A 40 -0.82 11.98 -15.19
CA PRO A 40 -0.41 13.20 -15.89
C PRO A 40 0.07 14.33 -14.96
N CYS A 41 -0.63 14.57 -13.85
CA CYS A 41 -0.22 15.60 -12.89
C CYS A 41 1.13 15.33 -12.19
N CYS A 42 1.49 14.07 -11.91
CA CYS A 42 2.78 13.72 -11.32
C CYS A 42 3.88 13.72 -12.40
N VAL A 43 3.56 13.36 -13.66
CA VAL A 43 4.50 13.42 -14.81
C VAL A 43 4.86 14.86 -15.17
N GLU A 44 3.87 15.75 -15.26
CA GLU A 44 4.09 17.17 -15.53
C GLU A 44 4.93 17.84 -14.43
N ALA A 45 4.66 17.50 -13.16
CA ALA A 45 5.42 18.02 -12.04
C ALA A 45 6.89 17.55 -12.09
N LYS A 46 7.12 16.25 -12.34
CA LYS A 46 8.47 15.72 -12.57
C LYS A 46 9.17 16.40 -13.74
N GLY A 47 8.46 16.64 -14.84
CA GLY A 47 8.99 17.36 -16.00
C GLY A 47 9.43 18.80 -15.68
N LYS A 48 8.86 19.40 -14.62
CA LYS A 48 9.23 20.73 -14.11
C LYS A 48 10.23 20.68 -12.95
N GLY A 49 10.66 19.48 -12.53
CA GLY A 49 11.48 19.30 -11.32
C GLY A 49 10.75 19.60 -10.02
N GLU A 50 9.41 19.66 -10.05
CA GLU A 50 8.56 19.93 -8.89
C GLU A 50 7.89 18.66 -8.37
N VAL A 51 7.43 18.71 -7.12
CA VAL A 51 6.53 17.69 -6.57
C VAL A 51 5.08 17.94 -7.00
N CYS A 52 4.28 16.88 -7.15
CA CYS A 52 2.89 17.00 -7.55
C CYS A 52 2.06 17.74 -6.48
N LYS A 53 1.76 19.02 -6.71
CA LYS A 53 0.94 19.87 -5.82
C LYS A 53 -0.54 19.46 -5.75
N LYS A 54 -1.00 18.58 -6.65
CA LYS A 54 -2.36 18.02 -6.59
C LYS A 54 -2.46 16.87 -5.58
N CYS A 55 -1.39 16.11 -5.40
CA CYS A 55 -1.34 14.97 -4.50
C CYS A 55 -0.69 15.33 -3.15
N ASN A 56 0.30 16.22 -3.16
CA ASN A 56 0.96 16.74 -1.96
C ASN A 56 0.42 18.15 -1.65
N LYS A 57 -0.86 18.24 -1.28
CA LYS A 57 -1.44 19.48 -0.75
C LYS A 57 -1.16 19.64 0.74
#